data_AF-A0A1Q7EFC6-F1
#
_entry.id   AF-A0A1Q7EFC6-F1
#
_cell.length_a   1.000
_cell.length_b   1.000
_cell.length_c   1.000
_cell.angle_alpha   90.00
_cell.angle_beta   90.00
_cell.angle_gamma   90.00
#
_symmetry.space_group_name_H-M   'P 1'
#
loop_
_entity.id
_entity.type
_entity.pdbx_description
1 polymer ?
#
loop_
_entity_poly.entity_id
_entity_poly.type
_entity_poly.pdbx_seq_one_letter_code
_entity_poly.pdbx_strand_id
1 'polypeptide(L)' 'IFDAHGTARRAAGSQGGRLFRNLDDPNALVILFEWESADKARQFAPSADLRQTMKRAGVADQPDLSFLEEVDRPAV' A
#
# COMPACT_ATOMS: atom_id res chain seq x y z
N ILE A 1 1.53 -13.66 -2.44
CA ILE A 1 1.64 -13.02 -1.10
C ILE A 1 0.90 -11.70 -1.05
N PHE A 2 1.14 -10.79 -2.01
CA PHE A 2 0.44 -9.51 -2.07
C PHE A 2 -1.09 -9.67 -2.06
N ASP A 3 -1.68 -10.41 -3.01
CA ASP A 3 -3.14 -10.59 -3.11
C ASP A 3 -3.75 -11.31 -1.92
N ALA A 4 -3.03 -12.30 -1.37
CA ALA A 4 -3.46 -13.05 -0.18
C ALA A 4 -3.63 -12.14 1.04
N HIS A 5 -2.81 -11.09 1.16
CA HIS A 5 -2.94 -10.09 2.22
C HIS A 5 -4.07 -9.08 1.97
N GLY A 6 -4.78 -9.19 0.84
CA GLY A 6 -5.90 -8.33 0.47
C GLY A 6 -7.03 -8.36 1.48
N THR A 7 -7.31 -9.51 2.10
CA THR A 7 -8.34 -9.63 3.14
C THR A 7 -7.98 -8.82 4.39
N ALA A 8 -6.73 -8.87 4.84
CA ALA A 8 -6.25 -8.07 5.98
C ALA A 8 -6.32 -6.57 5.69
N ARG A 9 -5.90 -6.16 4.49
CA ARG A 9 -6.03 -4.76 4.02
C ARG A 9 -7.49 -4.30 4.01
N ARG A 10 -8.40 -5.10 3.45
CA ARG A 10 -9.84 -4.77 3.41
C ARG A 10 -10.44 -4.66 4.81
N ALA A 11 -10.11 -5.60 5.70
CA ALA A 11 -10.57 -5.56 7.09
C ALA A 11 -10.07 -4.31 7.85
N ALA A 12 -8.89 -3.79 7.48
CA ALA A 12 -8.35 -2.56 8.00
C ALA A 12 -8.94 -1.27 7.36
N GLY A 13 -9.82 -1.40 6.36
CA GLY A 13 -10.46 -0.26 5.68
C GLY A 13 -9.81 0.16 4.36
N SER A 14 -8.98 -0.68 3.75
CA SER A 14 -8.51 -0.43 2.37
C SER A 14 -9.63 -0.72 1.37
N GLN A 15 -9.84 0.20 0.44
CA GLN A 15 -10.88 0.14 -0.60
C GLN A 15 -10.36 -0.41 -1.93
N GLY A 16 -9.07 -0.74 -2.01
CA GLY A 16 -8.41 -1.17 -3.23
C GLY A 16 -7.21 -0.30 -3.55
N GLY A 17 -6.77 -0.33 -4.80
CA GLY A 17 -5.63 0.44 -5.23
C GLY A 17 -5.07 0.04 -6.58
N ARG A 18 -3.94 0.66 -6.93
CA ARG A 18 -3.19 0.41 -8.15
C ARG A 18 -1.76 0.03 -7.80
N LEU A 19 -1.22 -0.94 -8.53
CA LEU A 19 0.15 -1.42 -8.40
C LEU A 19 0.92 -1.04 -9.66
N PHE A 20 2.07 -0.41 -9.47
CA PHE A 20 2.96 0.02 -10.53
C PHE A 20 4.33 -0.61 -10.31
N ARG A 21 5.01 -0.91 -11.41
CA ARG A 21 6.44 -1.20 -11.41
C ARG A 21 7.16 0.03 -11.94
N ASN A 22 8.24 0.43 -11.27
CA ASN A 22 9.08 1.50 -11.74
C ASN A 22 9.74 1.10 -13.09
N LEU A 23 9.86 2.04 -14.02
CA LEU A 23 10.41 1.78 -15.35
C LEU A 23 11.94 1.66 -15.35
N ASP A 24 12.60 2.36 -14.44
CA ASP A 24 14.07 2.42 -14.30
C ASP A 24 14.60 1.34 -13.35
N ASP A 25 13.78 0.89 -12.39
CA ASP A 25 14.09 -0.22 -11.48
C ASP A 25 12.96 -1.27 -11.46
N PRO A 26 13.13 -2.44 -12.10
CA PRO A 26 12.09 -3.47 -12.15
C PRO A 26 11.78 -4.12 -10.80
N ASN A 27 12.64 -3.94 -9.79
CA ASN A 27 12.42 -4.44 -8.42
C ASN A 27 11.69 -3.41 -7.54
N ALA A 28 11.63 -2.14 -7.96
CA ALA A 28 10.90 -1.11 -7.26
C ALA A 28 9.41 -1.13 -7.65
N LEU A 29 8.56 -1.32 -6.65
CA LEU A 29 7.10 -1.28 -6.80
C LEU A 29 6.55 -0.03 -6.10
N VAL A 30 5.60 0.63 -6.74
CA VAL A 30 4.83 1.72 -6.17
C VAL A 30 3.38 1.28 -6.05
N ILE A 31 2.79 1.46 -4.87
CA ILE A 31 1.41 1.05 -4.61
C ILE A 31 0.62 2.26 -4.15
N LEU A 32 -0.42 2.60 -4.91
CA LEU A 32 -1.38 3.62 -4.51
C LEU A 32 -2.59 2.91 -3.92
N PHE A 33 -2.78 3.01 -2.61
CA PHE A 33 -3.94 2.47 -1.93
C PHE A 33 -5.00 3.55 -1.69
N GLU A 34 -6.25 3.14 -1.82
CA GLU A 34 -7.41 3.91 -1.37
C GLU A 34 -7.85 3.37 -0.01
N TRP A 35 -8.25 4.28 0.89
CA TRP A 35 -8.58 3.98 2.28
C TRP A 35 -9.84 4.74 2.69
N GLU A 36 -10.66 4.11 3.52
CA GLU A 36 -11.87 4.72 4.10
C GLU A 36 -11.56 5.98 4.93
N SER A 37 -10.39 6.05 5.56
CA SER A 37 -9.92 7.26 6.25
C SER A 37 -8.40 7.30 6.37
N ALA A 38 -7.86 8.51 6.51
CA ALA A 38 -6.43 8.72 6.73
C ALA A 38 -5.95 8.05 8.04
N ASP A 39 -6.78 8.01 9.08
CA ASP A 39 -6.43 7.38 10.36
C ASP A 39 -6.27 5.87 10.22
N LYS A 40 -7.16 5.20 9.48
CA LYS A 40 -7.05 3.76 9.20
C LYS A 40 -5.79 3.44 8.41
N ALA A 41 -5.47 4.26 7.40
CA ALA A 41 -4.23 4.13 6.64
C ALA A 41 -3.00 4.25 7.56
N ARG A 42 -2.98 5.27 8.43
CA ARG A 42 -1.88 5.53 9.37
C ARG A 42 -1.72 4.47 10.45
N GLN A 43 -2.80 3.80 10.84
CA GLN A 43 -2.74 2.66 11.77
C GLN A 43 -2.22 1.39 11.09
N PHE A 44 -2.62 1.15 9.83
CA PHE A 44 -2.24 -0.05 9.10
C PHE A 44 -0.79 -0.05 8.61
N ALA A 45 -0.30 1.09 8.11
CA ALA A 45 1.03 1.20 7.52
C ALA A 45 2.19 0.76 8.46
N PRO A 46 2.19 1.11 9.76
CA PRO A 46 3.19 0.61 10.71
C PRO A 46 2.75 -0.69 11.41
N SER A 47 1.80 -1.45 10.89
CA SER A 47 1.35 -2.69 11.55
C SER A 47 2.42 -3.80 11.49
N ALA A 48 2.49 -4.59 12.55
CA ALA A 48 3.40 -5.74 12.62
C ALA A 48 3.03 -6.81 11.56
N ASP A 49 1.74 -6.98 11.30
CA ASP A 49 1.21 -7.90 10.29
C ASP A 49 1.71 -7.53 8.88
N LEU A 50 1.58 -6.25 8.49
CA LEU A 50 2.10 -5.77 7.20
C LEU A 50 3.62 -5.97 7.11
N ARG A 51 4.38 -5.57 8.13
CA ARG A 51 5.85 -5.77 8.14
C ARG A 51 6.24 -7.23 7.97
N GLN A 52 5.58 -8.14 8.69
CA GLN A 52 5.88 -9.56 8.61
C GLN A 52 5.50 -10.14 7.24
N THR A 53 4.39 -9.69 6.65
CA THR A 53 3.99 -10.07 5.29
C THR A 53 4.97 -9.58 4.25
N MET A 54 5.42 -8.32 4.32
CA MET A 54 6.44 -7.76 3.41
C MET A 54 7.76 -8.54 3.52
N LYS A 55 8.21 -8.86 4.74
CA LYS A 55 9.40 -9.68 4.95
C LYS A 55 9.27 -11.07 4.31
N ARG A 56 8.12 -11.75 4.50
CA ARG A 56 7.86 -13.05 3.85
C ARG A 56 7.79 -12.94 2.33
N ALA A 57 7.39 -11.78 1.80
CA ALA A 57 7.37 -11.51 0.36
C ALA A 57 8.76 -11.23 -0.23
N GLY A 58 9.80 -11.12 0.61
CA GLY A 58 11.16 -10.83 0.15
C GLY A 58 11.43 -9.34 -0.08
N VAL A 59 10.61 -8.45 0.49
CA VAL A 59 10.90 -7.01 0.46
C VAL A 59 12.21 -6.77 1.22
N ALA A 60 13.22 -6.25 0.52
CA ALA A 60 14.58 -6.13 1.01
C ALA A 60 14.73 -4.97 2.03
N ASP A 61 14.07 -3.84 1.77
CA ASP A 61 14.21 -2.60 2.54
C ASP A 61 12.86 -2.09 3.08
N GLN A 62 12.88 -1.03 3.91
CA GLN A 62 11.64 -0.39 4.33
C GLN A 62 11.03 0.40 3.17
N PRO A 63 9.72 0.28 2.94
CA PRO A 63 9.05 1.09 1.93
C PRO A 63 8.99 2.54 2.37
N ASP A 64 9.17 3.45 1.42
CA ASP A 64 8.80 4.85 1.60
C ASP A 64 7.28 4.97 1.70
N LEU A 65 6.80 5.71 2.70
CA LEU A 65 5.39 5.89 2.99
C LEU A 65 4.99 7.36 2.83
N SER A 66 3.95 7.60 2.05
CA SER A 66 3.33 8.92 1.90
C SER A 66 1.82 8.79 2.07
N PHE A 67 1.21 9.74 2.77
CA PHE A 67 -0.24 9.82 2.94
C PHE A 67 -0.73 11.01 2.12
N LEU A 68 -1.65 10.73 1.20
CA LEU A 68 -2.13 11.70 0.22
C LEU A 68 -3.60 12.00 0.50
N GLU A 69 -3.99 13.24 0.29
CA GLU A 69 -5.38 13.66 0.18
C GLU A 69 -5.68 13.90 -1.29
N GLU A 70 -6.76 13.32 -1.80
CA GLU A 70 -7.22 13.61 -3.15
C GLU A 70 -7.93 14.97 -3.14
N VAL A 71 -7.27 15.98 -3.69
CA VAL A 71 -7.82 17.35 -3.81
C VAL A 71 -8.66 17.50 -5.07
N ASP A 72 -8.23 16.86 -6.16
CA ASP A 72 -8.91 16.85 -7.44
C ASP A 72 -8.54 15.59 -8.23
N ARG A 73 -9.44 15.15 -9.10
CA ARG A 73 -9.21 14.06 -10.05
C ARG A 73 -9.69 14.53 -11.42
N PRO A 74 -8.85 15.22 -12.20
CA PRO A 74 -9.23 15.72 -13.51
C PRO A 74 -9.63 14.56 -14.43
N ALA A 75 -10.72 14.73 -15.16
CA ALA A 75 -11.26 13.71 -16.07
C ALA A 75 -10.48 13.58 -17.41
N VAL A 76 -9.39 14.34 -17.57
CA VAL A 76 -8.79 14.77 -18.85
C VAL A 76 -9.63 15.85 -19.53
#